data_AF-A0A643K464-F1
#
_entry.id   AF-A0A643K464-F1
#
_cell.length_a   1.000
_cell.length_b   1.000
_cell.length_c   1.000
_cell.angle_alpha   90.00
_cell.angle_beta   90.00
_cell.angle_gamma   90.00
#
_symmetry.space_group_name_H-M   'P 1'
#
loop_
_entity.id
_entity.type
_entity.pdbx_description
1 polymer ?
#
loop_
_entity_poly.entity_id
_entity_poly.type
_entity_poly.pdbx_seq_one_letter_code
_entity_poly.pdbx_strand_id
1 'polypeptide(L)'
;MTGYYDYILGLIPLALIGITGTLVLAGLQLTTAVPMAAGVSALLTGHALFVNGPSTPTPVHRRTEHSGPVDAAPAPSVLDAD
;
A
#
# COMPACT_ATOMS: atom_id res chain seq x y z
N MET A 1 -10.05 -1.49 8.02
CA MET A 1 -10.49 -0.16 7.59
C MET A 1 -10.17 -0.06 6.12
N THR A 2 -11.15 0.12 5.23
CA THR A 2 -10.89 0.41 3.82
C THR A 2 -10.48 1.87 3.67
N GLY A 3 -9.25 2.11 3.24
CA GLY A 3 -8.70 3.44 3.00
C GLY A 3 -9.04 3.96 1.61
N TYR A 4 -8.69 5.23 1.35
CA TYR A 4 -8.83 5.86 0.03
C TYR A 4 -8.28 5.00 -1.11
N TYR A 5 -7.07 4.43 -0.91
CA TYR A 5 -6.41 3.60 -1.92
C TYR A 5 -7.11 2.26 -2.18
N ASP A 6 -7.82 1.67 -1.21
CA ASP A 6 -8.58 0.43 -1.43
C ASP A 6 -9.77 0.68 -2.37
N TYR A 7 -10.42 1.86 -2.25
CA TYR A 7 -11.46 2.27 -3.18
C TYR A 7 -10.92 2.53 -4.58
N ILE A 8 -9.80 3.25 -4.72
CA ILE A 8 -9.14 3.46 -6.03
C ILE A 8 -8.76 2.12 -6.67
N LEU A 9 -8.20 1.19 -5.89
CA LEU A 9 -7.80 -0.14 -6.36
C LEU A 9 -8.98 -0.96 -6.88
N GLY A 10 -10.17 -0.83 -6.28
CA GLY A 10 -11.42 -1.41 -6.79
C GLY A 10 -12.01 -0.65 -7.98
N LEU A 11 -11.87 0.68 -8.02
CA LEU A 11 -12.41 1.53 -9.10
C LEU A 11 -11.64 1.38 -10.42
N ILE A 12 -10.33 1.09 -10.40
CA ILE A 12 -9.53 0.88 -11.62
C ILE A 12 -10.07 -0.28 -12.49
N PRO A 13 -10.21 -1.53 -12.01
CA PRO A 13 -10.76 -2.62 -12.80
C PRO A 13 -12.25 -2.43 -13.11
N LEU A 14 -13.02 -1.81 -12.19
CA LEU A 14 -14.43 -1.50 -12.41
C LEU A 14 -14.62 -0.49 -13.56
N ALA A 15 -13.80 0.57 -13.61
CA ALA A 15 -13.80 1.55 -14.70
C ALA A 15 -13.35 0.89 -16.01
N LEU A 16 -12.24 0.13 -15.99
CA LEU A 16 -11.73 -0.53 -17.19
C LEU A 16 -12.78 -1.46 -17.82
N ILE A 17 -13.38 -2.36 -17.02
CA ILE A 17 -14.34 -3.36 -17.50
C ILE A 17 -15.70 -2.71 -17.79
N GLY A 18 -16.20 -1.86 -16.89
CA GLY A 18 -17.52 -1.23 -17.02
C GLY A 18 -17.61 -0.25 -18.19
N ILE A 19 -16.58 0.58 -18.39
CA ILE A 19 -16.51 1.52 -19.52
C ILE A 19 -16.30 0.74 -20.82
N THR A 20 -15.40 -0.25 -20.86
CA THR A 20 -15.23 -1.09 -22.06
C THR A 20 -16.55 -1.78 -22.44
N GLY A 21 -17.23 -2.40 -21.47
CA GLY A 21 -18.50 -3.10 -21.69
C GLY A 21 -19.61 -2.17 -22.19
N THR A 22 -19.77 -0.99 -21.60
CA THR A 22 -20.77 -0.01 -22.04
C THR A 22 -20.46 0.56 -23.43
N LEU A 23 -19.19 0.82 -23.77
CA LEU A 23 -18.80 1.25 -25.11
C LEU A 23 -19.02 0.15 -26.16
N VAL A 24 -18.73 -1.11 -25.84
CA VAL A 24 -18.99 -2.26 -26.74
C VAL A 24 -20.49 -2.46 -26.94
N LEU A 25 -21.32 -2.34 -25.88
CA LEU A 25 -22.78 -2.36 -26.00
C LEU A 25 -23.33 -1.17 -26.80
N ALA A 26 -22.65 -0.03 -26.78
CA ALA A 26 -22.94 1.11 -27.66
C ALA A 26 -22.43 0.95 -29.10
N GLY A 27 -21.85 -0.20 -29.46
CA GLY A 27 -21.42 -0.55 -30.82
C GLY A 27 -19.97 -0.17 -31.17
N LEU A 28 -19.16 0.31 -30.23
CA LEU A 28 -17.73 0.54 -30.48
C LEU A 28 -16.95 -0.78 -30.48
N GLN A 29 -15.96 -0.86 -31.37
CA GLN A 29 -15.04 -1.99 -31.43
C GLN A 29 -14.16 -2.07 -30.18
N LEU A 30 -13.83 -3.28 -29.75
CA LEU A 30 -13.03 -3.54 -28.53
C LEU A 30 -11.67 -2.82 -28.58
N THR A 31 -11.05 -2.75 -29.77
CA THR A 31 -9.79 -2.04 -30.03
C THR A 31 -9.87 -0.52 -29.83
N THR A 32 -11.07 0.07 -29.86
CA THR A 32 -11.31 1.48 -29.53
C THR A 32 -11.79 1.66 -28.09
N ALA A 33 -12.66 0.76 -27.61
CA ALA A 33 -13.22 0.82 -26.27
C ALA A 33 -12.17 0.61 -25.16
N VAL A 34 -11.27 -0.36 -25.32
CA VAL A 34 -10.25 -0.70 -24.32
C VAL A 34 -9.26 0.46 -24.07
N PRO A 35 -8.66 1.10 -25.10
CA PRO A 35 -7.79 2.26 -24.88
C PRO A 35 -8.50 3.45 -24.21
N MET A 36 -9.78 3.71 -24.55
CA MET A 36 -10.57 4.77 -23.91
C MET A 36 -10.80 4.50 -22.43
N ALA A 37 -11.22 3.27 -22.08
CA ALA A 37 -11.42 2.86 -20.69
C ALA A 37 -10.09 2.80 -19.90
N ALA A 38 -8.99 2.42 -20.55
CA ALA A 38 -7.65 2.48 -19.97
C ALA A 38 -7.20 3.92 -19.70
N GLY A 39 -7.55 4.89 -20.55
CA GLY A 39 -7.30 6.32 -20.32
C GLY A 39 -7.98 6.84 -19.05
N VAL A 40 -9.25 6.49 -18.83
CA VAL A 40 -9.97 6.84 -17.59
C VAL A 40 -9.34 6.15 -16.38
N SER A 41 -8.97 4.88 -16.52
CA SER A 41 -8.29 4.12 -15.46
C SER A 41 -6.93 4.72 -15.08
N ALA A 42 -6.16 5.18 -16.07
CA ALA A 42 -4.90 5.89 -15.86
C ALA A 42 -5.10 7.24 -15.19
N LEU A 43 -6.18 7.96 -15.49
CA LEU A 43 -6.55 9.20 -14.80
C LEU A 43 -6.89 8.95 -13.32
N LEU A 44 -7.59 7.86 -12.99
CA LEU A 44 -7.82 7.45 -11.59
C LEU A 44 -6.51 7.17 -10.85
N THR A 45 -5.60 6.40 -11.46
CA THR A 45 -4.26 6.14 -10.91
C THR A 45 -3.48 7.44 -10.71
N GLY A 46 -3.47 8.33 -11.70
CA GLY A 46 -2.84 9.64 -11.60
C GLY A 46 -3.43 10.49 -10.48
N HIS A 47 -4.76 10.61 -10.42
CA HIS A 47 -5.47 11.35 -9.37
C HIS A 47 -5.08 10.83 -7.97
N ALA A 48 -5.00 9.52 -7.78
CA ALA A 48 -4.59 8.93 -6.51
C ALA A 48 -3.12 9.19 -6.15
N LEU A 49 -2.21 9.22 -7.13
CA LEU A 49 -0.79 9.51 -6.94
C LEU A 49 -0.46 11.00 -6.79
N PHE A 50 -1.31 11.91 -7.27
CA PHE A 50 -1.08 13.35 -7.22
C PHE A 50 -1.92 14.10 -6.17
N VAL A 51 -3.13 13.62 -5.85
CA VAL A 51 -4.01 14.29 -4.85
C VAL A 51 -3.74 13.81 -3.43
N ASN A 52 -3.60 12.50 -3.23
CA ASN A 52 -3.13 11.91 -1.96
C ASN A 52 -1.65 11.52 -2.10
N GLY A 53 -0.82 12.45 -2.57
CA GLY A 53 0.57 12.16 -2.99
C GLY A 53 1.38 11.34 -1.98
N PRO A 54 2.34 10.52 -2.46
CA PRO A 54 2.97 9.46 -1.68
C PRO A 54 3.48 9.97 -0.34
N SER A 55 2.75 9.62 0.72
CA SER A 55 3.09 9.97 2.09
C SER A 55 4.45 9.37 2.42
N THR A 56 5.33 10.16 3.04
CA THR A 56 6.63 9.70 3.56
C THR A 56 6.45 8.33 4.22
N PRO A 57 7.22 7.30 3.83
CA PRO A 57 7.01 5.96 4.34
C PRO A 57 7.08 5.99 5.87
N THR A 58 5.95 5.68 6.51
CA THR A 58 5.88 5.58 7.97
C THR A 58 7.00 4.64 8.40
N PRO A 59 7.93 5.06 9.28
CA PRO A 59 9.09 4.26 9.59
C PRO A 59 8.62 2.93 10.13
N VAL A 60 8.83 1.87 9.34
CA VAL A 60 8.49 0.52 9.74
C VAL A 60 9.37 0.25 10.95
N HIS A 61 8.79 0.32 12.15
CA HIS A 61 9.45 -0.14 13.35
C HIS A 61 9.63 -1.64 13.20
N ARG A 62 10.76 -2.02 12.58
CA ARG A 62 11.39 -3.31 12.76
C ARG A 62 11.49 -3.47 14.27
N ARG A 63 10.58 -4.25 14.84
CA ARG A 63 10.65 -4.64 16.23
C ARG A 63 11.98 -5.38 16.35
N THR A 64 12.99 -4.69 16.87
CA THR A 64 14.22 -5.34 17.30
C THR A 64 13.78 -6.25 18.43
N GLU A 65 13.56 -7.52 18.12
CA GLU A 65 13.15 -8.50 19.11
C GLU A 65 14.31 -8.64 20.09
N HIS A 66 14.09 -8.02 21.25
CA HIS A 66 14.94 -8.06 22.41
C HIS A 66 14.88 -9.48 23.00
N SER A 67 15.62 -10.40 22.37
CA SER A 67 16.43 -11.35 23.11
C SER A 67 17.46 -10.48 23.83
N GLY A 68 17.29 -10.11 25.09
CA GLY A 68 16.95 -10.97 26.23
C GLY A 68 18.20 -10.97 27.11
N PRO A 69 18.12 -10.57 28.39
CA PRO A 69 19.30 -10.13 29.13
C PRO A 69 20.22 -11.29 29.55
N VAL A 70 21.44 -11.29 29.03
CA VAL A 70 22.55 -12.12 29.56
C VAL A 70 23.35 -11.37 30.65
N ASP A 71 23.13 -10.06 30.78
CA ASP A 71 23.90 -9.17 31.67
C ASP A 71 23.23 -8.94 33.04
N ALA A 72 22.69 -10.02 33.62
CA ALA A 72 21.96 -9.99 34.89
C ALA A 72 22.31 -11.17 35.81
N ALA A 73 23.59 -11.28 36.19
CA ALA A 73 24.00 -11.95 37.42
C ALA A 73 24.57 -10.89 38.39
N PRO A 74 23.98 -10.69 39.59
CA PRO A 74 24.40 -9.63 40.51
C PRO A 74 25.63 -10.02 41.33
N ALA A 75 26.50 -9.03 41.60
CA ALA A 75 27.54 -9.05 42.64
C ALA A 75 26.92 -8.79 44.04
N PRO A 76 27.66 -8.68 45.19
CA PRO A 76 29.11 -8.71 45.39
C PRO A 76 29.66 -9.43 46.67
N SER A 77 30.99 -9.34 46.86
CA SER A 77 31.75 -9.20 48.13
C SER A 77 31.79 -10.29 49.21
N VAL A 78 32.94 -10.99 49.23
CA VAL A 78 33.77 -11.36 50.41
C VAL A 78 35.21 -11.60 49.89
N LEU A 79 36.33 -11.43 50.62
CA LEU A 79 36.61 -11.04 52.01
C LEU A 79 38.04 -10.43 52.09
N ASP A 80 38.28 -9.42 52.93
CA ASP A 80 39.64 -9.04 53.41
C ASP A 80 40.04 -9.94 54.60
N ALA A 81 41.18 -10.65 54.52
CA ALA A 81 41.83 -11.30 55.67
C ALA A 81 43.30 -11.70 55.36
N ASP A 82 44.23 -11.20 56.18
CA ASP A 82 45.69 -11.47 56.30
C ASP A 82 46.58 -11.44 55.03
#